data_AF-A0A6V7JZI7-F1
#
_entry.id   AF-A0A6V7JZI7-F1
#
_cell.length_a   1.000
_cell.length_b   1.000
_cell.length_c   1.000
_cell.angle_alpha   90.00
_cell.angle_beta   90.00
_cell.angle_gamma   90.00
#
_symmetry.space_group_name_H-M   'P 1'
#
loop_
_entity.id
_entity.type
_entity.pdbx_description
1 polymer ?
#
loop_
_entity_poly.entity_id
_entity_poly.type
_entity_poly.pdbx_seq_one_letter_code
_entity_poly.pdbx_strand_id
1 'polypeptide(L)' 'VTRFGPEVAQYYMLTHKKEPPSSARFERLENSAKRYDSDGINNLEYKVLDHQLRPLYSWILVDV' A
#
# COMPACT_ATOMS: atom_id res chain seq x y z
N VAL A 1 15.02 9.02 7.59
CA VAL A 1 13.92 8.19 8.13
C VAL A 1 13.70 8.59 9.56
N THR A 2 12.51 9.09 9.90
CA THR A 2 12.16 9.46 11.27
C THR A 2 11.19 8.41 11.80
N ARG A 3 11.53 7.74 12.91
CA ARG A 3 10.69 6.72 13.55
C ARG A 3 10.69 6.95 15.06
N PHE A 4 9.55 6.75 15.70
CA PHE A 4 9.48 6.67 17.17
C PHE A 4 10.25 5.45 17.68
N GLY A 5 10.65 5.48 18.95
CA GLY A 5 11.33 4.37 19.59
C GLY A 5 10.47 3.09 19.60
N PRO A 6 11.10 1.91 19.65
CA PRO A 6 10.41 0.62 19.62
C PRO A 6 9.45 0.42 20.80
N GLU A 7 9.58 1.18 21.87
CA GLU A 7 8.65 1.19 23.00
C GLU A 7 7.30 1.84 22.68
N VAL A 8 7.23 2.75 21.69
CA VAL A 8 5.99 3.42 21.27
C VAL A 8 5.43 2.83 19.98
N ALA A 9 6.28 2.38 19.06
CA ALA A 9 5.90 1.98 17.70
C ALA A 9 5.60 0.47 17.56
N GLN A 10 4.96 -0.15 18.54
CA GLN A 10 4.59 -1.56 18.50
C GLN A 10 3.23 -1.77 17.85
N TYR A 11 3.13 -2.78 16.98
CA TYR A 11 1.88 -3.13 16.29
C TYR A 11 1.66 -4.64 16.35
N TYR A 12 0.41 -5.04 16.48
CA TYR A 12 -0.01 -6.43 16.37
C TYR A 12 -0.70 -6.66 15.03
N MET A 13 -0.25 -7.70 14.33
CA MET A 13 -0.83 -8.12 13.06
C MET A 13 -2.07 -8.98 13.33
N LEU A 14 -3.21 -8.62 12.73
CA LEU A 14 -4.39 -9.47 12.78
C LEU A 14 -4.11 -10.81 12.08
N THR A 15 -4.63 -11.90 12.62
CA THR A 15 -4.44 -13.25 12.07
C THR A 15 -4.98 -13.34 10.64
N HIS A 16 -4.13 -13.77 9.71
CA HIS A 16 -4.50 -14.03 8.31
C HIS A 16 -3.59 -15.11 7.70
N LYS A 17 -3.99 -15.65 6.55
CA LYS A 17 -3.15 -16.58 5.78
C LYS A 17 -1.93 -15.83 5.24
N LYS A 18 -0.73 -16.31 5.56
CA LYS A 18 0.52 -15.71 5.10
C LYS A 18 0.67 -15.89 3.59
N GLU A 19 0.87 -14.79 2.87
CA GLU A 19 1.18 -14.78 1.45
C GLU A 19 2.63 -15.23 1.18
N PRO A 20 2.92 -16.02 0.14
CA PRO A 20 4.28 -16.32 -0.28
C PRO A 20 5.08 -15.06 -0.61
N PRO A 21 6.38 -14.99 -0.26
CA PRO A 21 7.23 -13.87 -0.67
C PRO A 21 7.30 -13.73 -2.20
N SER A 22 7.25 -12.49 -2.70
CA SER A 22 7.41 -12.22 -4.13
C SER A 22 8.81 -12.60 -4.62
N SER A 23 8.88 -13.39 -5.70
CA SER A 23 10.13 -13.73 -6.38
C SER A 23 10.83 -12.51 -6.99
N ALA A 24 10.07 -11.50 -7.41
CA ALA A 24 10.57 -10.29 -8.07
C ALA A 24 11.04 -9.20 -7.07
N ARG A 25 11.09 -9.48 -5.77
CA ARG A 25 11.38 -8.47 -4.73
C ARG A 25 12.67 -7.69 -5.00
N PHE A 26 13.78 -8.40 -5.25
CA PHE A 26 15.09 -7.77 -5.42
C PHE A 26 15.16 -6.97 -6.72
N GLU A 27 14.65 -7.52 -7.82
CA GLU A 27 14.56 -6.84 -9.11
C GLU A 27 13.75 -5.53 -9.04
N ARG A 28 12.60 -5.56 -8.35
CA ARG A 28 11.76 -4.36 -8.17
C ARG A 28 12.42 -3.29 -7.32
N LEU A 29 13.17 -3.68 -6.29
CA LEU A 29 13.93 -2.75 -5.45
C LEU A 29 15.06 -2.10 -6.24
N GLU A 30 15.80 -2.90 -7.01
CA GLU A 30 16.91 -2.43 -7.84
C GLU A 30 16.45 -1.42 -8.89
N ASN A 31 15.31 -1.68 -9.55
CA ASN A 31 14.78 -0.80 -10.59
C ASN A 31 13.83 0.30 -10.09
N SER A 32 13.68 0.45 -8.77
CA SER A 32 12.75 1.43 -8.19
C SER A 32 13.05 2.87 -8.59
N ALA A 33 14.32 3.28 -8.53
CA ALA A 33 14.75 4.64 -8.88
C ALA A 33 14.46 5.00 -10.33
N LYS A 34 14.56 4.03 -11.25
CA LYS A 34 14.28 4.24 -12.68
C LYS A 34 12.81 4.51 -12.96
N ARG A 35 11.92 3.94 -12.15
CA ARG A 35 10.46 4.05 -12.32
C ARG A 35 9.85 5.19 -11.51
N TYR A 36 10.64 5.82 -10.62
CA TYR A 36 10.15 6.81 -9.66
C TYR A 36 9.38 7.96 -10.33
N ASP A 37 9.88 8.48 -11.44
CA ASP A 37 9.24 9.62 -12.15
C ASP A 37 8.13 9.19 -13.13
N SER A 38 8.05 7.89 -13.45
CA SER A 38 7.17 7.38 -14.52
C SER A 38 5.99 6.53 -14.03
N ASP A 39 6.06 6.01 -12.80
CA ASP A 39 5.12 5.02 -12.25
C ASP A 39 4.68 5.44 -10.85
N GLY A 40 3.42 5.86 -10.71
CA GLY A 40 2.87 6.35 -9.44
C GLY A 40 1.61 7.18 -9.62
N ILE A 41 1.53 8.32 -8.92
CA ILE A 41 0.33 9.16 -8.91
C ILE A 41 0.04 9.76 -10.29
N ASN A 42 1.08 10.03 -11.08
CA ASN A 42 0.97 10.67 -12.39
C ASN A 42 0.28 9.81 -13.46
N ASN A 43 0.26 8.49 -13.29
CA ASN A 43 -0.33 7.53 -14.22
C ASN A 43 -1.28 6.53 -13.54
N LEU A 44 -1.77 6.86 -12.34
CA LEU A 44 -2.72 6.00 -11.61
C LEU A 44 -4.08 6.00 -12.33
N GLU A 45 -4.46 4.84 -12.86
CA GLU A 45 -5.76 4.60 -13.46
C GLU A 45 -6.62 3.74 -12.52
N TYR A 46 -7.85 4.18 -12.26
CA TYR A 46 -8.83 3.42 -11.48
C TYR A 46 -10.24 3.95 -11.74
N LYS A 47 -11.26 3.15 -11.41
CA LYS A 47 -12.66 3.56 -11.49
C LYS A 47 -13.34 3.39 -10.14
N VAL A 48 -13.98 4.44 -9.63
CA VAL A 48 -14.83 4.35 -8.44
C VAL A 48 -16.13 3.62 -8.80
N LEU A 49 -16.38 2.50 -8.11
CA LEU A 49 -17.58 1.68 -8.27
C LEU A 49 -18.67 2.04 -7.28
N ASP A 50 -18.29 2.37 -6.03
CA ASP A 50 -19.21 2.81 -4.98
C ASP A 50 -18.48 3.74 -3.98
N HIS A 51 -19.24 4.64 -3.37
CA HIS A 51 -18.74 5.56 -2.37
C HIS A 51 -19.78 5.77 -1.26
N GLN A 52 -19.41 5.44 -0.02
CA GLN A 52 -20.31 5.48 1.13
C GLN A 52 -19.68 6.21 2.31
N LEU A 53 -20.38 7.20 2.86
CA LEU A 53 -20.05 7.80 4.14
C LEU A 53 -20.67 6.98 5.26
N ARG A 54 -19.82 6.36 6.08
CA ARG A 54 -20.24 5.58 7.25
C ARG A 54 -19.84 6.34 8.52
N PRO A 55 -20.50 6.09 9.66
CA PRO A 55 -20.29 6.90 10.87
C PRO A 55 -18.83 7.01 11.35
N LEU A 56 -18.00 6.01 11.05
CA LEU A 56 -16.61 5.93 11.52
C LEU A 56 -15.57 5.99 10.39
N TYR A 57 -15.98 5.95 9.12
CA TYR A 57 -15.07 5.96 7.96
C TYR A 57 -15.80 6.26 6.65
N SER A 58 -15.05 6.67 5.63
CA SER A 58 -15.53 6.70 4.24
C SER A 58 -15.08 5.44 3.53
N TRP A 59 -16.00 4.73 2.90
CA TRP A 59 -15.73 3.53 2.12
C TRP A 59 -15.73 3.88 0.64
N ILE A 60 -14.62 3.62 -0.05
CA ILE A 60 -14.47 3.84 -1.49
C ILE A 60 -14.13 2.49 -2.11
N LEU A 61 -15.05 1.96 -2.91
CA LEU A 61 -14.83 0.75 -3.68
C LEU A 61 -14.33 1.13 -5.07
N VAL A 62 -13.19 0.58 -5.48
CA VAL A 62 -12.50 0.90 -6.73
C VAL A 62 -12.16 -0.35 -7.53
N ASP A 63 -12.18 -0.21 -8.85
CA ASP A 63 -11.54 -1.11 -9.81
C ASP A 63 -10.15 -0.52 -10.14
N VAL A 64 -9.08 -1.29 -9.90
CA VAL A 64 -7.66 -0.86 -9.98
C VAL A 64 -6.90 -1.78 -10.93
#